data_AF-A0A453RS31-F1
#
_entry.id   AF-A0A453RS31-F1
#
_cell.length_a   1.000
_cell.length_b   1.000
_cell.length_c   1.000
_cell.angle_alpha   90.00
_cell.angle_beta   90.00
_cell.angle_gamma   90.00
#
_symmetry.space_group_name_H-M   'P 1'
#
loop_
_entity.id
_entity.type
_entity.pdbx_description
1 polymer ?
#
loop_
_entity_poly.entity_id
_entity_poly.type
_entity_poly.pdbx_seq_one_letter_code
_entity_poly.pdbx_strand_id
1 'polypeptide(L)'
;SYGEFVSGSISDEERKNVLRNSCPGAGACGGMYTANTMASAIETMGMSLPYSSSTPAEDPLKLDECRLAGKYLLELLKMDLKP
;
A
#
# COMPACT_ATOMS: atom_id res chain seq x y z
N SER A 1 -18.90 -11.25 -1.59
CA SER A 1 -18.86 -12.73 -1.65
C SER A 1 -19.76 -13.43 -0.62
N TYR A 2 -19.57 -13.30 0.71
CA TYR A 2 -20.45 -14.01 1.68
C TYR A 2 -21.91 -13.53 1.63
N GLY A 3 -22.14 -12.21 1.65
CA GLY A 3 -23.50 -11.65 1.55
C GLY A 3 -24.22 -12.06 0.26
N GLU A 4 -23.53 -11.95 -0.89
CA GLU A 4 -24.05 -12.36 -2.21
C GLU A 4 -24.36 -13.87 -2.29
N PHE A 5 -23.58 -14.70 -1.60
CA PHE A 5 -23.85 -16.13 -1.52
C PHE A 5 -25.12 -16.41 -0.71
N VAL A 6 -25.27 -15.78 0.46
CA VAL A 6 -26.45 -15.93 1.32
C VAL A 6 -27.72 -15.41 0.64
N SER A 7 -27.61 -14.34 -0.15
CA SER A 7 -28.75 -13.81 -0.92
C SER A 7 -29.09 -14.62 -2.19
N GLY A 8 -28.32 -15.67 -2.50
CA GLY A 8 -28.50 -16.47 -3.72
C GLY A 8 -28.05 -15.78 -5.01
N SER A 9 -27.31 -14.69 -4.91
CA SER A 9 -26.81 -13.92 -6.07
C SER A 9 -25.59 -14.55 -6.73
N ILE A 10 -24.82 -15.36 -6.00
CA ILE A 10 -23.70 -16.15 -6.52
C ILE A 10 -23.73 -17.57 -5.98
N SER A 11 -23.16 -18.51 -6.74
CA SER A 11 -22.91 -19.89 -6.33
C SER A 11 -21.73 -20.02 -5.35
N ASP A 12 -21.62 -21.15 -4.65
CA ASP A 12 -20.47 -21.41 -3.77
C ASP A 12 -19.14 -21.54 -4.54
N GLU A 13 -19.19 -22.00 -5.80
CA GLU A 13 -18.00 -22.06 -6.66
C GLU A 13 -17.52 -20.67 -7.07
N GLU A 14 -18.43 -19.75 -7.43
CA GLU A 14 -18.08 -18.35 -7.68
C GLU A 14 -17.52 -17.69 -6.42
N ARG A 15 -18.12 -17.95 -5.25
CA ARG A 15 -17.63 -17.44 -3.95
C ARG A 15 -16.19 -17.90 -3.68
N LYS A 16 -15.90 -19.20 -3.87
CA LYS A 16 -14.53 -19.75 -3.73
C LYS A 16 -13.57 -19.14 -4.73
N ASN A 17 -14.02 -18.87 -5.96
CA ASN A 17 -13.20 -18.24 -6.99
C ASN A 17 -12.82 -16.81 -6.60
N VAL A 18 -13.76 -16.00 -6.08
CA VAL A 18 -13.47 -14.67 -5.54
C VAL A 18 -12.39 -14.73 -4.47
N LEU A 19 -12.52 -15.66 -3.51
CA LEU A 19 -11.53 -15.81 -2.42
C LEU A 19 -10.13 -16.13 -2.93
N ARG A 20 -10.01 -16.98 -3.95
CA ARG A 20 -8.71 -17.38 -4.52
C ARG A 20 -8.01 -16.27 -5.30
N ASN A 21 -8.74 -15.29 -5.82
CA ASN A 21 -8.20 -14.24 -6.68
C ASN A 21 -8.20 -12.84 -6.05
N SER A 22 -8.74 -12.67 -4.83
CA SER A 22 -8.83 -11.35 -4.18
C SER A 22 -7.46 -10.78 -3.78
N CYS A 23 -6.48 -11.63 -3.47
CA CYS A 23 -5.15 -11.24 -3.01
C CYS A 23 -4.08 -11.90 -3.89
N PRO A 24 -3.70 -11.29 -5.04
CA PRO A 24 -2.80 -11.92 -6.01
C PRO A 24 -1.32 -11.91 -5.60
N GLY A 25 -0.93 -11.12 -4.61
CA GLY A 25 0.47 -10.92 -4.23
C GLY A 25 0.64 -10.07 -2.97
N ALA A 26 1.83 -9.53 -2.78
CA ALA A 26 2.16 -8.68 -1.64
C ALA A 26 1.58 -7.26 -1.79
N GLY A 27 1.22 -6.64 -0.66
CA GLY A 27 0.77 -5.25 -0.61
C GLY A 27 -0.36 -5.03 0.39
N ALA A 28 -0.68 -3.76 0.62
CA ALA A 28 -1.86 -3.37 1.39
C ALA A 28 -3.14 -3.54 0.55
N CYS A 29 -4.30 -3.43 1.20
CA CYS A 29 -5.60 -3.43 0.51
C CYS A 29 -5.63 -2.28 -0.53
N GLY A 30 -5.96 -2.58 -1.79
CA GLY A 30 -5.82 -1.63 -2.91
C GLY A 30 -6.80 -0.44 -2.92
N GLY A 31 -7.83 -0.45 -2.09
CA GLY A 31 -8.76 0.69 -1.94
C GLY A 31 -8.20 1.78 -1.02
N MET A 32 -8.86 2.95 -1.00
CA MET A 32 -8.57 4.01 -0.01
C MET A 32 -9.12 3.66 1.37
N TYR A 33 -8.59 2.58 1.94
CA TYR A 33 -8.80 2.18 3.33
C TYR A 33 -7.70 2.75 4.22
N THR A 34 -7.70 2.39 5.50
CA THR A 34 -6.79 2.94 6.51
C THR A 34 -5.32 2.94 6.09
N ALA A 35 -4.82 1.86 5.50
CA ALA A 35 -3.42 1.77 5.08
C ALA A 35 -3.05 2.85 4.04
N ASN A 36 -3.81 2.95 2.95
CA ASN A 36 -3.54 3.91 1.89
C ASN A 36 -3.87 5.35 2.32
N THR A 37 -4.93 5.54 3.11
CA THR A 37 -5.24 6.85 3.71
C THR A 37 -4.09 7.35 4.58
N MET A 38 -3.55 6.50 5.46
CA MET A 38 -2.43 6.89 6.32
C MET A 38 -1.14 7.07 5.52
N ALA A 39 -0.86 6.23 4.53
CA ALA A 39 0.30 6.41 3.66
C ALA A 39 0.26 7.77 2.95
N SER A 40 -0.87 8.14 2.34
CA SER A 40 -1.03 9.45 1.69
C SER A 40 -0.98 10.61 2.68
N ALA A 41 -1.56 10.45 3.87
CA ALA A 41 -1.49 11.47 4.92
C ALA A 41 -0.05 11.71 5.39
N ILE A 42 0.73 10.65 5.61
CA ILE A 42 2.13 10.72 6.07
C ILE A 42 3.01 11.37 4.99
N GLU A 43 2.80 11.03 3.72
CA GLU A 43 3.50 11.70 2.62
C GLU A 43 3.14 13.19 2.56
N THR A 44 1.86 13.54 2.73
CA THR A 44 1.40 14.94 2.79
C THR A 44 2.01 15.71 3.97
N MET A 45 2.23 15.06 5.11
CA MET A 45 2.91 15.64 6.27
C MET A 45 4.43 15.85 6.05
N GLY A 46 4.99 15.43 4.91
CA GLY A 46 6.42 15.51 4.62
C GLY A 46 7.26 14.45 5.34
N MET A 47 6.61 13.43 5.89
CA MET A 47 7.25 12.36 6.67
C MET A 47 7.59 11.12 5.84
N SER A 48 7.28 11.14 4.55
CA SER A 48 7.68 10.11 3.58
C SER A 48 8.18 10.78 2.31
N LEU A 49 9.01 10.06 1.56
CA LEU A 49 9.50 10.56 0.28
C LEU A 49 8.35 10.65 -0.73
N PRO A 50 8.44 11.58 -1.70
CA PRO A 50 7.47 11.65 -2.78
C PRO A 50 7.29 10.29 -3.47
N TYR A 51 6.03 9.98 -3.81
CA TYR A 51 5.56 8.73 -4.42
C TYR A 51 5.46 7.53 -3.48
N SER A 52 5.97 7.60 -2.26
CA SER A 52 5.99 6.48 -1.31
C SER A 52 4.61 5.87 -1.06
N SER A 53 3.56 6.70 -0.99
CA SER A 53 2.18 6.25 -0.76
C SER A 53 1.49 5.65 -1.99
N SER A 54 2.07 5.83 -3.18
CA SER A 54 1.43 5.47 -4.46
C SER A 54 2.12 4.32 -5.20
N THR A 55 3.41 4.08 -4.96
CA THR A 55 4.15 3.00 -5.61
C THR A 55 3.71 1.63 -5.10
N PRO A 56 3.24 0.71 -5.97
CA PRO A 56 2.84 -0.64 -5.58
C PRO A 56 3.97 -1.42 -4.89
N ALA A 57 3.61 -2.35 -4.02
CA ALA A 57 4.58 -3.09 -3.21
C ALA A 57 5.57 -3.92 -4.05
N GLU A 58 5.12 -4.48 -5.17
CA GLU A 58 5.93 -5.30 -6.07
C GLU A 58 6.56 -4.50 -7.23
N ASP A 59 6.34 -3.18 -7.27
CA ASP A 59 6.96 -2.32 -8.28
C ASP A 59 8.47 -2.16 -7.98
N PRO A 60 9.37 -2.32 -8.96
CA PRO A 60 10.80 -2.10 -8.78
C PRO A 60 11.17 -0.74 -8.18
N LEU A 61 10.36 0.30 -8.43
CA LEU A 61 10.54 1.63 -7.86
C LEU A 61 10.47 1.63 -6.33
N LYS A 62 9.71 0.71 -5.72
CA LYS A 62 9.65 0.59 -4.25
C LYS A 62 10.99 0.14 -3.67
N LEU A 63 11.70 -0.76 -4.36
CA LEU A 63 13.04 -1.16 -3.96
C LEU A 63 14.06 -0.03 -4.13
N ASP A 64 13.93 0.76 -5.20
CA ASP A 64 14.80 1.90 -5.43
C ASP A 64 14.58 3.01 -4.41
N GLU A 65 13.32 3.28 -4.04
CA GLU A 65 12.96 4.19 -2.94
C GLU A 65 13.63 3.76 -1.62
N CYS A 66 13.56 2.48 -1.26
CA CYS A 66 14.22 1.94 -0.06
C CYS A 66 15.73 2.19 -0.05
N ARG A 67 16.39 2.10 -1.22
CA ARG A 67 17.82 2.41 -1.36
C ARG A 67 18.10 3.91 -1.23
N LEU A 68 17.23 4.75 -1.80
CA LEU A 68 17.35 6.21 -1.76
C LEU A 68 17.09 6.79 -0.37
N ALA A 69 16.25 6.16 0.44
CA ALA A 69 15.92 6.62 1.79
C ALA A 69 17.17 6.90 2.65
N GLY A 70 18.21 6.07 2.55
CA GLY A 70 19.47 6.28 3.28
C GLY A 70 20.19 7.57 2.89
N LYS A 71 20.15 7.95 1.61
CA LYS A 71 20.74 9.21 1.12
C LYS A 71 20.02 10.42 1.71
N TYR A 72 18.69 10.41 1.69
CA TYR A 72 17.90 11.51 2.26
C TYR A 72 18.08 11.60 3.77
N LEU A 73 18.07 10.47 4.49
CA LEU A 73 18.28 10.46 5.93
C LEU A 73 19.64 11.06 6.32
N LEU A 74 20.70 10.77 5.57
CA LEU A 74 22.01 11.39 5.80
C LEU A 74 21.98 12.92 5.66
N GLU A 75 21.25 13.45 4.67
CA GLU A 75 21.09 14.90 4.52
C GLU A 75 20.27 15.50 5.67
N LEU A 76 19.19 14.84 6.11
CA LEU A 76 18.40 15.27 7.27
C LEU A 76 19.26 15.37 8.54
N LEU A 77 20.17 14.41 8.76
CA LEU A 77 21.12 14.42 9.87
C LEU A 77 22.09 15.61 9.80
N LYS A 78 22.64 15.90 8.62
CA LYS A 78 23.53 17.07 8.42
C LYS A 78 22.82 18.39 8.68
N MET A 79 21.53 18.44 8.35
CA MET A 79 20.67 19.62 8.53
C MET A 79 20.12 19.75 9.96
N ASP A 80 20.31 18.74 10.83
CA ASP A 80 19.63 18.62 12.13
C ASP A 80 18.10 18.79 12.00
N LEU A 81 17.54 18.32 10.88
CA LEU A 81 16.11 18.40 10.60
C LEU A 81 15.39 17.25 11.30
N LYS A 82 14.70 17.61 12.39
CA LYS A 82 13.93 16.70 13.23
C LYS A 82 12.45 16.72 12.84
N PRO A 83 11.65 15.71 13.23
CA PRO A 83 10.20 15.73 13.08
C PRO A 83 9.55 17.00 13.64
#